data_AF-A0A5K3EV59-F1
#
_entry.id   AF-A0A5K3EV59-F1
#
_cell.length_a   1.000
_cell.length_b   1.000
_cell.length_c   1.000
_cell.angle_alpha   90.00
_cell.angle_beta   90.00
_cell.angle_gamma   90.00
#
_symmetry.space_group_name_H-M   'P 1'
#
loop_
_entity.id
_entity.type
_entity.pdbx_description
1 polymer ?
#
loop_
_entity_poly.entity_id
_entity_poly.type
_entity_poly.pdbx_seq_one_letter_code
_entity_poly.pdbx_strand_id
1 'polypeptide(L)'
;MVEDLKEAYFTIDKGHTDVITMEALEQYRQENDLSEAFIKQWKKLFDPENTGVITLERFCEKLGLDYSDVREDRDKFENAAAASQAQPEILQIAEDMEPDRQKAIFEFVQQAEDNNKDSERNVVRWLKAKLDEEYGRLWHVIIVKGQYYAFYSYEAGYSFCFKKGHRIYIIYKTPSC
;
A
#
# COMPACT_ATOMS: atom_id res chain seq x y z
N MET A 1 -2.40 -10.06 23.16
CA MET A 1 -1.23 -10.40 24.00
C MET A 1 -0.17 -11.17 23.23
N VAL A 2 -0.44 -12.38 22.71
CA VAL A 2 0.57 -13.13 21.92
C VAL A 2 0.76 -12.54 20.52
N GLU A 3 -0.33 -12.14 19.86
CA GLU A 3 -0.28 -11.45 18.56
C GLU A 3 0.55 -10.16 18.62
N ASP A 4 0.28 -9.28 19.60
CA ASP A 4 1.04 -8.03 19.79
C ASP A 4 2.55 -8.27 19.98
N LEU A 5 2.94 -9.39 20.60
CA LEU A 5 4.35 -9.77 20.76
C LEU A 5 4.94 -10.24 19.44
N LYS A 6 4.19 -10.99 18.61
CA LYS A 6 4.62 -11.41 17.27
C LYS A 6 4.81 -10.20 16.37
N GLU A 7 3.85 -9.28 16.33
CA GLU A 7 3.94 -8.06 15.54
C GLU A 7 5.14 -7.19 15.96
N ALA A 8 5.36 -7.03 17.27
CA ALA A 8 6.55 -6.35 17.78
C ALA A 8 7.83 -7.06 17.33
N TYR A 9 7.89 -8.39 17.44
CA TYR A 9 9.05 -9.17 16.99
C TYR A 9 9.34 -8.94 15.50
N PHE A 10 8.32 -9.06 14.64
CA PHE A 10 8.45 -8.87 13.19
C PHE A 10 8.86 -7.44 12.83
N THR A 11 8.37 -6.45 13.59
CA THR A 11 8.72 -5.04 13.38
C THR A 11 10.18 -4.75 13.77
N ILE A 12 10.72 -5.46 14.76
CA ILE A 12 12.11 -5.29 15.20
C ILE A 12 13.08 -6.05 14.27
N ASP A 13 12.80 -7.31 13.93
CA ASP A 13 13.66 -8.16 13.09
C ASP A 13 13.38 -7.97 11.59
N LYS A 14 13.51 -6.72 11.10
CA LYS A 14 13.32 -6.38 9.67
C LYS A 14 14.31 -7.08 8.73
N GLY A 15 15.46 -7.52 9.26
CA GLY A 15 16.51 -8.18 8.50
C GLY A 15 16.31 -9.68 8.29
N HIS A 16 15.22 -10.26 8.83
CA HIS A 16 15.00 -11.73 8.86
C HIS A 16 16.20 -12.49 9.41
N THR A 17 16.86 -11.91 10.41
CA THR A 17 18.02 -12.53 11.03
C THR A 17 17.60 -13.60 12.03
N ASP A 18 16.30 -13.67 12.36
CA ASP A 18 15.72 -14.50 13.40
C ASP A 18 16.33 -14.20 14.79
N VAL A 19 16.94 -13.02 14.93
CA VAL A 19 17.64 -12.58 16.14
C VAL A 19 17.39 -11.09 16.38
N ILE A 20 16.86 -10.76 17.55
CA ILE A 20 16.72 -9.38 18.02
C ILE A 20 17.89 -9.05 18.96
N THR A 21 18.65 -8.02 18.64
CA THR A 21 19.69 -7.48 19.54
C THR A 21 19.07 -6.52 20.56
N MET A 22 19.74 -6.33 21.70
CA MET A 22 19.27 -5.34 22.69
C MET A 22 19.26 -3.92 22.15
N GLU A 23 20.17 -3.61 21.22
CA GLU A 23 20.19 -2.31 20.52
C GLU A 23 18.94 -2.12 19.67
N ALA A 24 18.55 -3.13 18.88
CA ALA A 24 17.33 -3.08 18.06
C ALA A 24 16.06 -2.99 18.92
N LEU A 25 16.04 -3.69 20.06
CA LEU A 25 14.92 -3.62 21.01
C LEU A 25 14.80 -2.24 21.68
N GLU A 26 15.93 -1.60 22.02
CA GLU A 26 15.94 -0.23 22.55
C GLU A 26 15.50 0.78 21.49
N GLN A 27 15.98 0.64 20.26
CA GLN A 27 15.57 1.49 19.15
C GLN A 27 14.06 1.42 18.93
N TYR A 28 13.48 0.21 18.89
CA TYR A 28 12.02 0.04 18.76
C TYR A 28 11.25 0.70 19.90
N ARG A 29 11.75 0.60 21.14
CA ARG A 29 11.15 1.26 22.30
C ARG A 29 11.18 2.78 22.18
N GLN A 30 12.28 3.36 21.67
CA GLN A 30 12.39 4.80 21.44
C GLN A 30 11.47 5.27 20.30
N GLU A 31 11.41 4.53 19.19
CA GLU A 31 10.57 4.87 18.03
C GLU A 31 9.07 4.82 18.33
N ASN A 32 8.65 3.99 19.30
CA ASN A 32 7.24 3.79 19.68
C ASN A 32 6.88 4.42 21.03
N ASP A 33 7.73 5.29 21.59
CA ASP A 33 7.52 5.97 22.88
C ASP A 33 7.14 5.01 24.04
N LEU A 34 7.75 3.82 24.07
CA LEU A 34 7.45 2.79 25.07
C LEU A 34 8.22 3.04 26.39
N SER A 35 7.65 2.60 27.51
CA SER A 35 8.28 2.73 28.83
C SER A 35 9.53 1.85 28.98
N GLU A 36 10.47 2.23 29.86
CA GLU A 36 11.65 1.41 30.19
C GLU A 36 11.29 0.02 30.75
N ALA A 37 10.10 -0.12 31.32
CA ALA A 37 9.60 -1.40 31.79
C ALA A 37 9.45 -2.44 30.65
N PHE A 38 9.25 -1.98 29.40
CA PHE A 38 9.13 -2.83 28.23
C PHE A 38 10.37 -3.71 28.03
N ILE A 39 11.56 -3.11 28.00
CA ILE A 39 12.82 -3.83 27.80
C ILE A 39 13.10 -4.77 28.96
N LYS A 40 12.83 -4.33 30.19
CA LYS A 40 12.99 -5.17 31.38
C LYS A 40 12.09 -6.40 31.32
N GLN A 41 10.86 -6.25 30.83
CA GLN A 41 9.92 -7.36 30.67
C GLN A 41 10.36 -8.31 29.55
N TRP A 42 10.76 -7.78 28.39
CA TRP A 42 11.26 -8.60 27.27
C TRP A 42 12.51 -9.39 27.62
N LYS A 43 13.50 -8.76 28.27
CA LYS A 43 14.67 -9.46 28.80
C LYS A 43 14.28 -10.56 29.78
N LYS A 44 13.38 -10.27 30.74
CA LYS A 44 12.93 -11.27 31.73
C LYS A 44 12.24 -12.47 31.08
N LEU A 45 11.48 -12.25 30.01
CA LEU A 45 10.70 -13.30 29.34
C LEU A 45 11.54 -14.13 28.37
N PHE A 46 12.35 -13.45 27.54
CA PHE A 46 12.97 -14.05 26.36
C PHE A 46 14.49 -14.17 26.43
N ASP A 47 15.17 -13.39 27.29
CA ASP A 47 16.61 -13.49 27.54
C ASP A 47 16.95 -13.62 29.05
N PRO A 48 16.42 -14.63 29.75
CA PRO A 48 16.67 -14.80 31.19
C PRO A 48 18.13 -15.13 31.52
N GLU A 49 18.88 -15.64 30.54
CA GLU A 49 20.30 -15.99 30.65
C GLU A 49 21.21 -14.79 30.36
N ASN A 50 20.64 -13.64 29.99
CA ASN A 50 21.35 -12.39 29.70
C ASN A 50 22.43 -12.57 28.61
N THR A 51 22.07 -13.33 27.57
CA THR A 51 22.89 -13.57 26.38
C THR A 51 23.06 -12.30 25.54
N GLY A 52 22.18 -11.31 25.70
CA GLY A 52 22.20 -10.05 24.95
C GLY A 52 21.48 -10.12 23.61
N VAL A 53 20.84 -11.25 23.29
CA VAL A 53 20.05 -11.46 22.08
C VAL A 53 18.78 -12.25 22.39
N ILE A 54 17.74 -12.03 21.59
CA ILE A 54 16.50 -12.80 21.66
C ILE A 54 16.33 -13.50 20.32
N THR A 55 16.42 -14.83 20.30
CA THR A 55 16.24 -15.62 19.08
C THR A 55 14.78 -15.96 18.85
N LEU A 56 14.40 -16.16 17.59
CA LEU A 56 13.04 -16.53 17.22
C LEU A 56 12.64 -17.87 17.83
N GLU A 57 13.55 -18.83 17.85
CA GLU A 57 13.35 -20.14 18.50
C GLU A 57 12.98 -19.98 19.98
N ARG A 58 13.75 -19.19 20.73
CA ARG A 58 13.48 -18.94 22.15
C ARG A 58 12.17 -18.21 22.38
N PHE A 59 11.84 -17.28 21.49
CA PHE A 59 10.58 -16.57 21.50
C PHE A 59 9.39 -17.52 21.30
N CYS A 60 9.47 -18.41 20.30
CA CYS A 60 8.46 -19.44 20.03
C CYS A 60 8.31 -20.41 21.23
N GLU A 61 9.42 -20.91 21.78
CA GLU A 61 9.41 -21.80 22.94
C GLU A 61 8.66 -21.21 24.14
N LYS A 62 8.93 -19.93 24.45
CA LYS A 62 8.34 -19.27 25.63
C LYS A 62 6.86 -18.98 25.47
N LEU A 63 6.41 -18.75 24.25
CA LEU A 63 5.01 -18.47 23.95
C LEU A 63 4.21 -19.74 23.59
N GLY A 64 4.88 -20.89 23.49
CA GLY A 64 4.25 -22.16 23.09
C GLY A 64 3.79 -22.16 21.64
N LEU A 65 4.54 -21.46 20.77
CA LEU A 65 4.23 -21.31 19.35
C LEU A 65 5.04 -22.29 18.51
N ASP A 66 4.46 -22.74 17.40
CA ASP A 66 5.19 -23.48 16.39
C ASP A 66 6.03 -22.53 15.53
N TYR A 67 7.29 -22.91 15.26
CA TYR A 67 8.22 -22.08 14.53
C TYR A 67 7.81 -21.88 13.06
N SER A 68 7.20 -22.90 12.43
CA SER A 68 6.74 -22.80 11.04
C SER A 68 5.51 -21.89 10.91
N ASP A 69 4.56 -22.00 11.84
CA ASP A 69 3.38 -21.12 11.87
C ASP A 69 3.78 -19.64 12.05
N VAL A 70 4.76 -19.37 12.89
CA VAL A 70 5.26 -18.00 13.14
C VAL A 70 5.94 -17.41 11.91
N ARG A 71 6.61 -18.23 11.08
CA ARG A 71 7.16 -17.79 9.79
C ARG A 71 6.06 -17.47 8.78
N GLU A 72 5.02 -18.30 8.69
CA GLU A 72 3.87 -17.99 7.84
C GLU A 72 3.14 -16.71 8.28
N ASP A 73 3.01 -16.51 9.59
CA ASP A 73 2.41 -15.30 10.14
C ASP A 73 3.25 -14.06 9.85
N ARG A 74 4.58 -14.17 9.85
CA ARG A 74 5.48 -13.10 9.39
C ARG A 74 5.24 -12.78 7.92
N ASP A 75 5.21 -13.78 7.05
CA ASP A 75 4.95 -13.56 5.61
C ASP A 75 3.60 -12.86 5.41
N LYS A 76 2.56 -13.25 6.16
CA LYS A 76 1.25 -12.57 6.13
C LYS A 76 1.33 -11.15 6.65
N PHE A 77 2.05 -10.91 7.75
CA PHE A 77 2.25 -9.58 8.34
C PHE A 77 2.97 -8.64 7.37
N GLU A 78 4.04 -9.10 6.73
CA GLU A 78 4.80 -8.34 5.76
C GLU A 78 4.01 -8.10 4.47
N ASN A 79 3.28 -9.10 3.98
CA ASN A 79 2.37 -8.91 2.85
C ASN A 79 1.24 -7.92 3.18
N ALA A 80 0.71 -7.94 4.41
CA ALA A 80 -0.32 -7.00 4.86
C ALA A 80 0.25 -5.59 5.07
N ALA A 81 1.47 -5.46 5.60
CA ALA A 81 2.18 -4.20 5.75
C ALA A 81 2.55 -3.62 4.38
N ALA A 82 3.04 -4.45 3.45
CA ALA A 82 3.29 -4.08 2.06
C ALA A 82 2.01 -3.71 1.32
N ALA A 83 0.89 -4.42 1.55
CA ALA A 83 -0.42 -4.06 1.00
C ALA A 83 -0.97 -2.75 1.59
N SER A 84 -0.71 -2.49 2.87
CA SER A 84 -1.11 -1.24 3.55
C SER A 84 -0.24 -0.05 3.14
N GLN A 85 1.05 -0.27 2.86
CA GLN A 85 1.94 0.72 2.24
C GLN A 85 1.71 0.86 0.73
N ALA A 86 1.15 -0.16 0.08
CA ALA A 86 0.64 -0.12 -1.28
C ALA A 86 -0.78 0.47 -1.34
N GLN A 87 -1.04 1.55 -0.60
CA GLN A 87 -2.02 2.50 -1.10
C GLN A 87 -1.56 2.89 -2.51
N PRO A 88 -2.41 2.80 -3.55
CA PRO A 88 -1.98 3.19 -4.87
C PRO A 88 -1.61 4.67 -4.78
N GLU A 89 -0.30 4.95 -4.79
CA GLU A 89 0.24 6.29 -4.78
C GLU A 89 -0.32 6.97 -6.02
N ILE A 90 -1.37 7.77 -5.84
CA ILE A 90 -1.96 8.56 -6.90
C ILE A 90 -0.96 9.69 -7.14
N LEU A 91 -0.06 9.48 -8.10
CA LEU A 91 0.85 10.51 -8.55
C LEU A 91 0.12 11.31 -9.63
N GLN A 92 -0.33 12.51 -9.27
CA GLN A 92 -0.96 13.44 -10.20
C GLN A 92 0.10 13.99 -11.16
N ILE A 93 -0.19 13.97 -12.48
CA ILE A 93 0.78 14.34 -13.53
C ILE A 93 0.41 15.69 -14.16
N ALA A 94 -0.86 15.89 -14.52
CA ALA A 94 -1.36 17.15 -15.08
C ALA A 94 -2.87 17.30 -14.83
N GLU A 95 -3.30 18.52 -14.51
CA GLU A 95 -4.67 18.83 -14.11
C GLU A 95 -5.16 20.11 -14.77
N ASP A 96 -6.35 20.02 -15.37
CA ASP A 96 -7.22 21.15 -15.70
C ASP A 96 -8.66 20.67 -15.44
N MET A 97 -9.01 20.47 -14.17
CA MET A 97 -10.29 19.92 -13.72
C MET A 97 -10.55 20.21 -12.23
N GLU A 98 -11.78 20.56 -11.85
CA GLU A 98 -12.14 20.84 -10.43
C GLU A 98 -12.06 19.59 -9.51
N PRO A 99 -11.73 19.76 -8.21
CA PRO A 99 -11.46 18.64 -7.28
C PRO A 99 -12.62 17.63 -7.12
N ASP A 100 -13.86 18.11 -7.06
CA ASP A 100 -15.02 17.24 -6.90
C ASP A 100 -15.19 16.29 -8.10
N ARG A 101 -14.88 16.78 -9.31
CA ARG A 101 -14.94 15.96 -10.52
C ARG A 101 -13.78 14.97 -10.56
N GLN A 102 -12.58 15.36 -10.14
CA GLN A 102 -11.45 14.43 -10.04
C GLN A 102 -11.80 13.25 -9.13
N LYS A 103 -12.37 13.55 -7.96
CA LYS A 103 -12.81 12.52 -7.00
C LYS A 103 -13.82 11.57 -7.64
N ALA A 104 -14.82 12.09 -8.35
CA ALA A 104 -15.79 11.27 -9.07
C ALA A 104 -15.12 10.39 -10.16
N ILE A 105 -14.17 10.93 -10.91
CA ILE A 105 -13.41 10.17 -11.91
C ILE A 105 -12.58 9.06 -11.25
N PHE A 106 -11.96 9.31 -10.09
CA PHE A 106 -11.26 8.27 -9.34
C PHE A 106 -12.20 7.14 -8.90
N GLU A 107 -13.38 7.48 -8.40
CA GLU A 107 -14.40 6.50 -8.02
C GLU A 107 -14.85 5.67 -9.23
N PHE A 108 -15.05 6.30 -10.39
CA PHE A 108 -15.34 5.58 -11.63
C PHE A 108 -14.20 4.67 -12.06
N VAL A 109 -12.94 5.08 -11.92
CA VAL A 109 -11.77 4.25 -12.25
C VAL A 109 -11.71 3.03 -11.35
N GLN A 110 -11.94 3.20 -10.05
CA GLN A 110 -12.01 2.09 -9.09
C GLN A 110 -13.13 1.11 -9.48
N GLN A 111 -14.35 1.60 -9.75
CA GLN A 111 -15.47 0.77 -10.20
C GLN A 111 -15.18 0.05 -11.52
N ALA A 112 -14.54 0.72 -12.48
CA ALA A 112 -14.20 0.16 -13.77
C ALA A 112 -13.22 -1.02 -13.62
N GLU A 113 -12.20 -0.86 -12.79
CA GLU A 113 -11.23 -1.90 -12.47
C GLU A 113 -11.87 -3.09 -11.75
N ASP A 114 -12.73 -2.82 -10.76
CA ASP A 114 -13.39 -3.87 -9.99
C ASP A 114 -14.37 -4.69 -10.84
N ASN A 115 -15.08 -4.05 -11.76
CA ASN A 115 -16.02 -4.70 -12.67
C ASN A 115 -15.34 -5.42 -13.86
N ASN A 116 -14.09 -5.09 -14.18
CA ASN A 116 -13.41 -5.56 -15.39
C ASN A 116 -11.97 -6.03 -15.12
N LYS A 117 -11.76 -6.74 -14.00
CA LYS A 117 -10.44 -7.17 -13.52
C LYS A 117 -9.57 -7.86 -14.58
N ASP A 118 -10.19 -8.58 -15.51
CA ASP A 118 -9.50 -9.40 -16.50
C ASP A 118 -9.18 -8.66 -17.81
N SER A 119 -9.63 -7.41 -18.00
CA SER A 119 -9.48 -6.72 -19.28
C SER A 119 -9.37 -5.20 -19.20
N GLU A 120 -8.14 -4.69 -19.40
CA GLU A 120 -7.85 -3.25 -19.55
C GLU A 120 -8.69 -2.60 -20.65
N ARG A 121 -8.94 -3.32 -21.74
CA ARG A 121 -9.78 -2.84 -22.85
C ARG A 121 -11.22 -2.57 -22.38
N ASN A 122 -11.75 -3.40 -21.50
CA ASN A 122 -13.09 -3.21 -20.95
C ASN A 122 -13.11 -2.08 -19.93
N VAL A 123 -12.07 -1.93 -19.09
CA VAL A 123 -11.88 -0.78 -18.20
C VAL A 123 -11.97 0.54 -18.99
N VAL A 124 -11.17 0.68 -20.05
CA VAL A 124 -11.17 1.89 -20.91
C VAL A 124 -12.54 2.13 -21.54
N ARG A 125 -13.17 1.09 -22.10
CA ARG A 125 -14.48 1.21 -22.75
C ARG A 125 -15.56 1.64 -21.76
N TRP A 126 -15.59 1.02 -20.58
CA TRP A 126 -16.56 1.32 -19.54
C TRP A 126 -16.39 2.75 -19.03
N LEU A 127 -15.14 3.16 -18.73
CA LEU A 127 -14.84 4.53 -18.28
C LEU A 127 -15.29 5.57 -19.30
N LYS A 128 -14.93 5.36 -20.57
CA LYS A 128 -15.34 6.28 -21.64
C LYS A 128 -16.87 6.40 -21.70
N ALA A 129 -17.59 5.28 -21.69
CA ALA A 129 -19.04 5.28 -21.77
C ALA A 129 -19.67 6.01 -20.56
N LYS A 130 -19.14 5.76 -19.35
CA LYS A 130 -19.63 6.39 -18.13
C LYS A 130 -19.40 7.89 -18.11
N LEU A 131 -18.23 8.36 -18.56
CA LEU A 131 -17.91 9.79 -18.66
C LEU A 131 -18.75 10.50 -19.74
N ASP A 132 -18.94 9.85 -20.89
CA ASP A 132 -19.80 10.34 -21.98
C ASP A 132 -21.26 10.49 -21.53
N GLU A 133 -21.74 9.58 -20.68
CA GLU A 133 -23.08 9.62 -20.09
C GLU A 133 -23.21 10.72 -19.04
N GLU A 134 -22.27 10.82 -18.10
CA GLU A 134 -22.36 11.71 -16.93
C GLU A 134 -22.03 13.17 -17.27
N TYR A 135 -21.05 13.40 -18.14
CA TYR A 135 -20.49 14.73 -18.39
C TYR A 135 -20.59 15.17 -19.86
N GLY A 136 -21.35 14.42 -20.66
CA GLY A 136 -21.55 14.67 -22.08
C GLY A 136 -20.37 14.25 -22.95
N ARG A 137 -20.68 13.97 -24.21
CA ARG A 137 -19.70 13.52 -25.21
C ARG A 137 -18.82 14.70 -25.70
N LEU A 138 -17.59 14.49 -26.16
CA LEU A 138 -16.89 13.22 -26.38
C LEU A 138 -15.61 13.11 -25.53
N TRP A 139 -15.56 12.09 -24.68
CA TRP A 139 -14.41 11.78 -23.82
C TRP A 139 -13.40 10.82 -24.47
N HIS A 140 -12.14 10.99 -24.12
CA HIS A 140 -11.04 10.11 -24.45
C HIS A 140 -10.47 9.54 -23.15
N VAL A 141 -10.25 8.22 -23.14
CA VAL A 141 -9.66 7.49 -22.02
C VAL A 141 -8.55 6.63 -22.56
N ILE A 142 -7.34 6.81 -22.03
CA ILE A 142 -6.14 6.07 -22.41
C ILE A 142 -5.50 5.54 -21.14
N ILE A 143 -5.18 4.24 -21.13
CA ILE A 143 -4.38 3.60 -20.07
C ILE A 143 -3.03 3.23 -20.67
N VAL A 144 -1.96 3.71 -20.05
CA VAL A 144 -0.58 3.40 -20.43
C VAL A 144 0.10 2.61 -19.31
N LYS A 145 0.85 1.57 -19.68
CA LYS A 145 1.81 0.87 -18.81
C LYS A 145 3.21 1.21 -19.30
N GLY A 146 3.95 2.04 -18.58
CA GLY A 146 5.28 2.51 -18.97
C GLY A 146 5.36 4.04 -19.11
N GLN A 147 6.07 4.50 -20.13
CA GLN A 147 6.26 5.93 -20.41
C GLN A 147 5.44 6.37 -21.63
N TYR A 148 5.05 7.65 -21.66
CA TYR A 148 4.36 8.26 -22.80
C TYR A 148 4.85 9.69 -23.01
N TYR A 149 4.70 10.17 -24.24
CA TYR A 149 4.89 11.57 -24.62
C TYR A 149 3.70 11.95 -25.49
N ALA A 150 2.99 13.01 -25.12
CA ALA A 150 1.78 13.42 -25.83
C ALA A 150 1.64 14.94 -25.86
N PHE A 151 1.00 15.43 -26.93
CA PHE A 151 0.56 16.81 -27.06
C PHE A 151 -0.85 16.77 -27.64
N TYR A 152 -1.84 17.24 -26.89
CA TYR A 152 -3.25 17.16 -27.26
C TYR A 152 -4.00 18.39 -26.77
N SER A 153 -5.09 18.71 -27.47
CA SER A 153 -6.03 19.77 -27.10
C SER A 153 -7.28 19.17 -26.49
N TYR A 154 -7.86 19.88 -25.53
CA TYR A 154 -9.02 19.44 -24.77
C TYR A 154 -9.90 20.64 -24.40
N GLU A 155 -11.13 20.36 -23.98
CA GLU A 155 -12.04 21.35 -23.39
C GLU A 155 -11.53 21.76 -22.02
N ALA A 156 -11.41 23.07 -21.77
CA ALA A 156 -10.87 23.62 -20.53
C ALA A 156 -11.70 23.16 -19.31
N GLY A 157 -11.04 22.73 -18.24
CA GLY A 157 -11.68 22.15 -17.05
C GLY A 157 -12.07 20.68 -17.19
N TYR A 158 -11.69 20.01 -18.29
CA TYR A 158 -12.02 18.61 -18.58
C TYR A 158 -10.80 17.75 -18.93
N SER A 159 -9.60 18.04 -18.41
CA SER A 159 -8.45 17.13 -18.53
C SER A 159 -7.92 16.67 -17.19
N PHE A 160 -7.67 15.37 -17.08
CA PHE A 160 -7.10 14.77 -15.90
C PHE A 160 -6.12 13.66 -16.24
N CYS A 161 -4.88 13.79 -15.77
CA CYS A 161 -3.83 12.80 -15.95
C CYS A 161 -3.16 12.45 -14.62
N PHE A 162 -3.21 11.16 -14.27
CA PHE A 162 -2.65 10.65 -13.03
C PHE A 162 -2.14 9.22 -13.21
N LYS A 163 -1.25 8.81 -12.32
CA LYS A 163 -0.76 7.43 -12.21
C LYS A 163 -1.40 6.76 -11.00
N LYS A 164 -1.86 5.52 -11.17
CA LYS A 164 -2.36 4.64 -10.11
C LYS A 164 -1.64 3.30 -10.21
N GLY A 165 -0.74 3.02 -9.27
CA GLY A 165 0.14 1.84 -9.34
C GLY A 165 0.98 1.84 -10.62
N HIS A 166 0.83 0.82 -11.47
CA HIS A 166 1.59 0.66 -12.71
C HIS A 166 0.91 1.25 -13.95
N ARG A 167 -0.26 1.89 -13.77
CA ARG A 167 -1.10 2.43 -14.84
C ARG A 167 -1.05 3.95 -14.81
N ILE A 168 -0.90 4.56 -15.99
CA ILE A 168 -1.11 5.99 -16.20
C ILE A 168 -2.44 6.16 -16.92
N TYR A 169 -3.31 6.98 -16.35
CA TYR A 169 -4.60 7.36 -16.92
C TYR A 169 -4.46 8.73 -17.55
N ILE A 170 -4.85 8.83 -18.82
CA ILE A 170 -4.98 10.10 -19.54
C ILE A 170 -6.45 10.19 -19.95
N ILE A 171 -7.19 11.09 -19.30
CA ILE A 171 -8.63 11.25 -19.46
C ILE A 171 -8.90 12.69 -19.83
N TYR A 172 -9.53 12.94 -20.98
CA TYR A 172 -9.86 14.30 -21.39
C TYR A 172 -11.10 14.36 -22.29
N LYS A 173 -11.80 15.49 -22.27
CA LYS A 173 -12.92 15.78 -23.16
C LYS A 173 -12.48 16.63 -24.35
N THR A 174 -13.01 16.35 -25.54
CA THR A 174 -12.81 17.21 -26.71
C THR A 174 -13.95 18.22 -26.84
N PRO A 175 -13.67 19.47 -27.25
CA PRO A 175 -14.70 20.47 -27.49
C PRO A 175 -15.73 19.95 -28.49
N SER A 176 -17.00 20.14 -28.19
CA SER A 176 -18.07 19.93 -29.17
C SER A 176 -17.98 21.05 -30.21
N CYS A 177 -17.71 20.71 -31.47
CA CYS A 177 -17.78 21.66 -32.58
C CYS A 177 -19.20 22.20 -32.77
#